data_AF-A0NSK9-F1
#
_entry.id   AF-A0NSK9-F1
#
_cell.length_a   1.000
_cell.length_b   1.000
_cell.length_c   1.000
_cell.angle_alpha   90.00
_cell.angle_beta   90.00
_cell.angle_gamma   90.00
#
_symmetry.space_group_name_H-M   'P 1'
#
loop_
_entity.id
_entity.type
_entity.pdbx_description
1 polymer ?
#
loop_
_entity_poly.entity_id
_entity_poly.type
_entity_poly.pdbx_seq_one_letter_code
_entity_poly.pdbx_strand_id
1 'polypeptide(L)'
;MNVAESFFLPYEYVDYLTKPGLPTSAGPVKLSQYLCKTRSNGGNDSATSFFKQFRWIKDADGISLNQHLGTNAIDLALKGQGNDKTFIKIWNFMLKNKHLLDQYTVEVCGRANKDGSKNVEQKGKIKKLYFDKMSDQAALQQMVQDRFFGMDCIGFVANFLIYTGEWDKYYGNVPKNYPEKVAKINIDDINEVKPLDFMVWNGHVALVDWVWDVMDDKRARIDMCQSSSGGPQCNEYVTLRRTGGKGLKGGCEFTIDGGTPYPPVRGHFTIWRREGFWY
;
A
#
# COMPACT_ATOMS: atom_id res chain seq x y z
N MET A 1 -4.91 14.16 26.32
CA MET A 1 -4.68 13.55 24.99
C MET A 1 -5.41 12.22 25.02
N ASN A 2 -6.51 12.08 24.28
CA ASN A 2 -7.16 10.78 24.12
C ASN A 2 -6.18 9.92 23.33
N VAL A 3 -5.63 8.91 23.99
CA VAL A 3 -4.90 7.83 23.33
C VAL A 3 -5.99 7.03 22.64
N ALA A 4 -6.03 7.08 21.30
CA ALA A 4 -6.92 6.20 20.56
C ALA A 4 -6.44 4.77 20.81
N GLU A 5 -7.36 3.90 21.25
CA GLU A 5 -7.17 2.46 21.22
C GLU A 5 -7.67 2.01 19.84
N SER A 6 -6.80 1.41 19.02
CA SER A 6 -7.19 0.91 17.71
C SER A 6 -7.98 -0.39 17.85
N PHE A 7 -9.30 -0.31 17.79
CA PHE A 7 -10.21 -1.47 17.78
C PHE A 7 -10.21 -2.26 16.46
N PHE A 8 -9.49 -1.78 15.44
CA PHE A 8 -9.48 -2.37 14.11
C PHE A 8 -8.20 -3.18 13.87
N LEU A 9 -8.36 -4.34 13.24
CA LEU A 9 -7.24 -5.19 12.82
C LEU A 9 -6.83 -4.87 11.37
N PRO A 10 -5.54 -5.01 11.01
CA PRO A 10 -5.03 -4.71 9.68
C PRO A 10 -5.79 -5.36 8.51
N TYR A 11 -6.33 -6.57 8.69
CA TYR A 11 -7.08 -7.28 7.65
C TYR A 11 -8.36 -6.54 7.25
N GLU A 12 -9.00 -5.83 8.17
CA GLU A 12 -10.23 -5.08 7.89
C GLU A 12 -9.96 -3.96 6.88
N TYR A 13 -8.78 -3.34 6.96
CA TYR A 13 -8.36 -2.34 5.98
C TYR A 13 -7.95 -2.99 4.65
N VAL A 14 -7.31 -4.17 4.67
CA VAL A 14 -7.07 -4.94 3.44
C VAL A 14 -8.38 -5.28 2.73
N ASP A 15 -9.38 -5.74 3.49
CA ASP A 15 -10.70 -6.07 2.96
C ASP A 15 -11.43 -4.83 2.45
N TYR A 16 -11.38 -3.70 3.17
CA TYR A 16 -11.92 -2.44 2.68
C TYR A 16 -11.32 -2.02 1.31
N LEU A 17 -10.02 -2.25 1.12
CA LEU A 17 -9.33 -1.95 -0.14
C LEU A 17 -9.61 -2.94 -1.28
N THR A 18 -10.00 -4.19 -0.96
CA THR A 18 -9.95 -5.30 -1.94
C THR A 18 -11.22 -6.18 -2.02
N LYS A 19 -12.15 -6.10 -1.06
CA LYS A 19 -13.36 -6.93 -0.96
C LYS A 19 -14.59 -6.10 -0.53
N PRO A 20 -15.47 -5.70 -1.47
CA PRO A 20 -15.39 -5.91 -2.92
C PRO A 20 -14.37 -4.97 -3.61
N GLY A 21 -13.84 -3.98 -2.88
CA GLY A 21 -13.00 -2.89 -3.39
C GLY A 21 -13.59 -1.53 -3.06
N LEU A 22 -12.86 -0.47 -3.39
CA LEU A 22 -13.24 0.90 -3.10
C LEU A 22 -14.44 1.36 -3.95
N PRO A 23 -15.45 2.02 -3.36
CA PRO A 23 -16.67 2.38 -4.08
C PRO A 23 -16.45 3.54 -5.05
N THR A 24 -16.81 3.32 -6.32
CA THR A 24 -16.82 4.36 -7.36
C THR A 24 -18.19 4.48 -8.01
N SER A 25 -18.39 5.52 -8.83
CA SER A 25 -19.61 5.69 -9.64
C SER A 25 -19.82 4.59 -10.70
N ALA A 26 -18.79 3.80 -11.00
CA ALA A 26 -18.89 2.64 -11.89
C ALA A 26 -18.99 1.30 -11.12
N GLY A 27 -19.06 1.32 -9.79
CA GLY A 27 -18.98 0.13 -8.93
C GLY A 27 -17.64 -0.01 -8.19
N PRO A 28 -17.45 -1.09 -7.43
CA PRO A 28 -16.25 -1.27 -6.61
C PRO A 28 -15.00 -1.57 -7.47
N VAL A 29 -13.86 -0.97 -7.11
CA VAL A 29 -12.55 -1.18 -7.75
C VAL A 29 -11.53 -1.61 -6.70
N LYS A 30 -10.88 -2.76 -6.91
CA LYS A 30 -9.92 -3.32 -5.96
C LYS A 30 -8.58 -2.64 -6.12
N LEU A 31 -8.00 -2.16 -5.03
CA LEU A 31 -6.64 -1.62 -5.01
C LEU A 31 -5.61 -2.74 -4.77
N SER A 32 -5.67 -3.79 -5.59
CA SER A 32 -4.83 -5.00 -5.47
C SER A 32 -3.60 -4.93 -6.37
N GLN A 33 -2.83 -3.84 -6.28
CA GLN A 33 -1.57 -3.71 -7.00
C GLN A 33 -0.51 -3.02 -6.15
N TYR A 34 0.70 -3.57 -6.17
CA TYR A 34 1.87 -2.90 -5.60
C TYR A 34 2.43 -1.87 -6.58
N LEU A 35 2.56 -0.63 -6.10
CA LEU A 35 3.13 0.51 -6.81
C LEU A 35 4.06 1.25 -5.86
N CYS A 36 5.31 1.49 -6.24
CA CYS A 36 6.28 2.21 -5.40
C CYS A 36 7.07 3.20 -6.24
N LYS A 37 7.43 4.35 -5.66
CA LYS A 37 8.31 5.34 -6.31
C LYS A 37 9.66 4.73 -6.75
N THR A 38 10.18 3.78 -5.98
CA THR A 38 11.48 3.14 -6.28
C THR A 38 11.29 2.13 -7.40
N ARG A 39 11.95 2.38 -8.54
CA ARG A 39 11.85 1.55 -9.76
C ARG A 39 12.12 0.06 -9.53
N SER A 40 13.19 -0.27 -8.82
CA SER A 40 13.58 -1.67 -8.57
C SER A 40 12.60 -2.47 -7.72
N ASN A 41 11.78 -1.81 -6.89
CA ASN A 41 10.88 -2.49 -5.94
C ASN A 41 9.46 -2.63 -6.49
N GLY A 42 9.16 -1.90 -7.56
CA GLY A 42 7.87 -1.87 -8.20
C GLY A 42 7.88 -0.83 -9.30
N GLY A 43 8.39 0.36 -9.03
CA GLY A 43 8.27 1.47 -9.96
C GLY A 43 6.83 1.96 -10.11
N ASN A 44 6.73 3.15 -10.66
CA ASN A 44 5.47 3.85 -10.87
C ASN A 44 5.46 4.51 -12.26
N ASP A 45 6.09 3.88 -13.25
CA ASP A 45 6.31 4.50 -14.55
C ASP A 45 5.00 4.70 -15.33
N SER A 46 4.02 3.78 -15.25
CA SER A 46 2.67 3.97 -15.80
C SER A 46 1.97 5.16 -15.12
N ALA A 47 1.95 5.16 -13.77
CA ALA A 47 1.38 6.25 -12.98
C ALA A 47 2.04 7.60 -13.31
N THR A 48 3.36 7.65 -13.44
CA THR A 48 4.12 8.85 -13.80
C THR A 48 3.75 9.34 -15.20
N SER A 49 3.64 8.43 -16.18
CA SER A 49 3.20 8.77 -17.53
C SER A 49 1.80 9.40 -17.54
N PHE A 50 0.89 8.84 -16.75
CA PHE A 50 -0.49 9.32 -16.63
C PHE A 50 -0.60 10.66 -15.88
N PHE A 51 -0.14 10.72 -14.63
CA PHE A 51 -0.33 11.90 -13.77
C PHE A 51 0.45 13.13 -14.23
N LYS A 52 1.52 12.98 -15.02
CA LYS A 52 2.29 14.12 -15.55
C LYS A 52 1.41 15.11 -16.31
N GLN A 53 0.40 14.60 -17.04
CA GLN A 53 -0.52 15.42 -17.83
C GLN A 53 -1.91 15.45 -17.20
N PHE A 54 -2.42 14.29 -16.75
CA PHE A 54 -3.80 14.15 -16.30
C PHE A 54 -4.16 15.09 -15.13
N ARG A 55 -3.21 15.36 -14.22
CA ARG A 55 -3.47 16.25 -13.07
C ARG A 55 -3.82 17.69 -13.46
N TRP A 56 -3.45 18.13 -14.66
CA TRP A 56 -3.67 19.50 -15.14
C TRP A 56 -4.89 19.63 -16.04
N ILE A 57 -5.55 18.51 -16.38
CA ILE A 57 -6.79 18.51 -17.16
C ILE A 57 -7.87 19.24 -16.39
N LYS A 58 -8.50 20.20 -17.07
CA LYS A 58 -9.65 20.95 -16.59
C LYS A 58 -10.95 20.27 -17.00
N ASP A 59 -11.88 20.16 -16.07
CA ASP A 59 -13.25 19.75 -16.38
C ASP A 59 -14.04 20.88 -17.09
N ALA A 60 -15.34 20.66 -17.30
CA ALA A 60 -16.23 21.63 -17.94
C ALA A 60 -16.30 22.97 -17.18
N ASP A 61 -16.04 22.96 -15.88
CA ASP A 61 -16.03 24.15 -15.02
C ASP A 61 -14.67 24.86 -15.03
N GLY A 62 -13.70 24.37 -15.81
CA GLY A 62 -12.35 24.92 -15.90
C GLY A 62 -11.46 24.55 -14.71
N ILE A 63 -11.91 23.63 -13.84
CA ILE A 63 -11.19 23.24 -12.61
C ILE A 63 -10.36 21.99 -12.89
N SER A 64 -9.06 22.06 -12.59
CA SER A 64 -8.16 20.92 -12.78
C SER A 64 -8.29 19.85 -11.70
N LEU A 65 -7.95 18.60 -12.02
CA LEU A 65 -7.84 17.53 -11.00
C LEU A 65 -6.94 17.96 -9.82
N ASN A 66 -5.85 18.68 -10.11
CA ASN A 66 -4.96 19.22 -9.09
C ASN A 66 -5.65 20.23 -8.16
N GLN A 67 -6.58 21.02 -8.67
CA GLN A 67 -7.38 21.94 -7.84
C GLN A 67 -8.46 21.19 -7.05
N HIS A 68 -9.04 20.12 -7.60
CA HIS A 68 -10.02 19.28 -6.90
C HIS A 68 -9.44 18.50 -5.71
N LEU A 69 -8.17 18.09 -5.79
CA LEU A 69 -7.54 17.19 -4.80
C LEU A 69 -6.41 17.81 -4.01
N GLY A 70 -5.74 18.81 -4.57
CA GLY A 70 -4.47 19.33 -4.08
C GLY A 70 -3.27 18.53 -4.58
N THR A 71 -2.17 19.25 -4.80
CA THR A 71 -0.91 18.71 -5.33
C THR A 71 -0.37 17.54 -4.52
N ASN A 72 -0.42 17.65 -3.19
CA ASN A 72 0.16 16.64 -2.29
C ASN A 72 -0.56 15.29 -2.37
N ALA A 73 -1.89 15.29 -2.49
CA ALA A 73 -2.67 14.05 -2.59
C ALA A 73 -2.32 13.27 -3.86
N ILE A 74 -2.18 13.99 -4.99
CA ILE A 74 -1.78 13.41 -6.28
C ILE A 74 -0.34 12.88 -6.22
N ASP A 75 0.58 13.62 -5.61
CA ASP A 75 1.97 13.20 -5.48
C ASP A 75 2.13 11.97 -4.59
N LEU A 76 1.26 11.80 -3.59
CA LEU A 76 1.20 10.59 -2.77
C LEU A 76 0.62 9.42 -3.58
N ALA A 77 -0.50 9.61 -4.28
CA ALA A 77 -1.10 8.59 -5.14
C ALA A 77 -0.09 8.06 -6.18
N LEU A 78 0.67 8.96 -6.81
CA LEU A 78 1.73 8.62 -7.77
C LEU A 78 2.82 7.70 -7.18
N LYS A 79 3.07 7.78 -5.87
CA LYS A 79 4.11 7.00 -5.18
C LYS A 79 3.59 5.69 -4.57
N GLY A 80 2.28 5.44 -4.65
CA GLY A 80 1.62 4.35 -3.94
C GLY A 80 1.29 4.67 -2.48
N GLN A 81 1.26 5.94 -2.11
CA GLN A 81 1.09 6.42 -0.73
C GLN A 81 -0.19 7.24 -0.56
N GLY A 82 -1.00 7.36 -1.62
CA GLY A 82 -2.28 8.05 -1.58
C GLY A 82 -3.28 7.29 -0.70
N ASN A 83 -4.20 8.02 -0.07
CA ASN A 83 -5.29 7.39 0.67
C ASN A 83 -6.41 6.90 -0.26
N ASP A 84 -7.23 6.01 0.25
CA ASP A 84 -8.43 5.46 -0.39
C ASP A 84 -9.33 6.53 -1.02
N LYS A 85 -9.64 7.61 -0.26
CA LYS A 85 -10.49 8.72 -0.72
C LYS A 85 -9.90 9.44 -1.92
N THR A 86 -8.57 9.55 -2.00
CA THR A 86 -7.87 10.16 -3.13
C THR A 86 -8.06 9.32 -4.39
N PHE A 87 -7.88 7.99 -4.29
CA PHE A 87 -8.08 7.10 -5.44
C PHE A 87 -9.53 7.17 -5.95
N ILE A 88 -10.51 7.09 -5.05
CA ILE A 88 -11.95 7.19 -5.41
C ILE A 88 -12.24 8.49 -6.16
N LYS A 89 -11.74 9.62 -5.67
CA LYS A 89 -11.97 10.91 -6.33
C LYS A 89 -11.28 11.01 -7.69
N ILE A 90 -10.07 10.47 -7.84
CA ILE A 90 -9.39 10.43 -9.15
C ILE A 90 -10.21 9.61 -10.14
N TRP A 91 -10.65 8.42 -9.75
CA TRP A 91 -11.45 7.54 -10.62
C TRP A 91 -12.79 8.17 -10.98
N ASN A 92 -13.51 8.74 -10.02
CA ASN A 92 -14.77 9.43 -10.31
C ASN A 92 -14.58 10.67 -11.20
N PHE A 93 -13.46 11.40 -11.05
CA PHE A 93 -13.12 12.49 -11.95
C PHE A 93 -12.86 11.99 -13.38
N MET A 94 -12.15 10.86 -13.53
CA MET A 94 -11.95 10.21 -14.83
C MET A 94 -13.26 9.80 -15.47
N LEU A 95 -14.16 9.17 -14.69
CA LEU A 95 -15.46 8.70 -15.15
C LEU A 95 -16.38 9.85 -15.59
N LYS A 96 -16.45 10.92 -14.80
CA LYS A 96 -17.18 12.15 -15.15
C LYS A 96 -16.65 12.80 -16.42
N ASN A 97 -15.33 12.75 -16.62
CA ASN A 97 -14.64 13.46 -17.70
C ASN A 97 -14.00 12.51 -18.75
N LYS A 98 -14.62 11.36 -19.02
CA LYS A 98 -14.05 10.32 -19.91
C LYS A 98 -13.63 10.84 -21.28
N HIS A 99 -14.35 11.82 -21.83
CA HIS A 99 -14.01 12.42 -23.13
C HIS A 99 -12.62 13.08 -23.14
N LEU A 100 -12.13 13.57 -21.99
CA LEU A 100 -10.79 14.15 -21.85
C LEU A 100 -9.67 13.08 -21.89
N LEU A 101 -10.00 11.81 -21.63
CA LEU A 101 -9.05 10.70 -21.64
C LEU A 101 -8.59 10.30 -23.06
N ASP A 102 -9.22 10.84 -24.11
CA ASP A 102 -8.74 10.69 -25.49
C ASP A 102 -7.66 11.72 -25.86
N GLN A 103 -7.40 12.72 -25.02
CA GLN A 103 -6.47 13.80 -25.36
C GLN A 103 -5.00 13.43 -25.14
N TYR A 104 -4.72 12.39 -24.34
CA TYR A 104 -3.35 12.10 -23.88
C TYR A 104 -2.94 10.66 -24.13
N THR A 105 -1.72 10.53 -24.64
CA THR A 105 -1.06 9.24 -24.82
C THR A 105 -0.26 8.90 -23.58
N VAL A 106 -0.53 7.74 -22.99
CA VAL A 106 0.22 7.19 -21.87
C VAL A 106 1.06 6.00 -22.31
N GLU A 107 2.04 5.67 -21.48
CA GLU A 107 2.84 4.46 -21.57
C GLU A 107 2.40 3.51 -20.47
N VAL A 108 1.92 2.33 -20.87
CA VAL A 108 1.67 1.19 -19.98
C VAL A 108 2.99 0.46 -19.80
N CYS A 109 3.42 0.35 -18.55
CA CYS A 109 4.75 -0.14 -18.22
C CYS A 109 4.65 -1.37 -17.31
N GLY A 110 5.45 -2.38 -17.65
CA GLY A 110 5.62 -3.56 -16.82
C GLY A 110 6.43 -3.29 -15.56
N ARG A 111 6.97 -4.36 -14.95
CA ARG A 111 8.04 -4.19 -13.95
C ARG A 111 9.30 -3.66 -14.63
N ALA A 112 9.99 -2.75 -13.94
CA ALA A 112 11.28 -2.28 -14.39
C ALA A 112 12.25 -3.45 -14.53
N ASN A 113 13.15 -3.36 -15.51
CA ASN A 113 14.20 -4.34 -15.70
C ASN A 113 15.17 -4.33 -14.50
N LYS A 114 15.98 -5.38 -14.34
CA LYS A 114 16.92 -5.50 -13.21
C LYS A 114 17.94 -4.36 -13.14
N ASP A 115 18.25 -3.73 -14.28
CA ASP A 115 19.11 -2.55 -14.40
C ASP A 115 18.39 -1.23 -14.08
N GLY A 116 17.10 -1.28 -13.72
CA GLY A 116 16.27 -0.12 -13.42
C GLY A 116 15.73 0.60 -14.67
N SER A 117 15.97 0.06 -15.86
CA SER A 117 15.42 0.61 -17.10
C SER A 117 13.91 0.36 -17.21
N LYS A 118 13.24 1.28 -17.89
CA LYS A 118 11.79 1.27 -18.07
C LYS A 118 11.40 0.24 -19.12
N ASN A 119 10.43 -0.62 -18.81
CA ASN A 119 9.85 -1.58 -19.76
C ASN A 119 8.48 -1.08 -20.22
N VAL A 120 8.38 -0.51 -21.43
CA VAL A 120 7.12 -0.05 -22.03
C VAL A 120 6.49 -1.19 -22.81
N GLU A 121 5.34 -1.67 -22.36
CA GLU A 121 4.61 -2.77 -22.97
C GLU A 121 3.61 -2.27 -24.01
N GLN A 122 3.00 -1.12 -23.74
CA GLN A 122 2.04 -0.51 -24.65
C GLN A 122 2.08 1.01 -24.56
N LYS A 123 1.68 1.68 -25.65
CA LYS A 123 1.50 3.13 -25.69
C LYS A 123 0.18 3.45 -26.38
N GLY A 124 -0.61 4.37 -25.83
CA GLY A 124 -1.89 4.73 -26.40
C GLY A 124 -2.70 5.70 -25.56
N LYS A 125 -3.86 6.09 -26.09
CA LYS A 125 -4.81 6.97 -25.38
C LYS A 125 -5.61 6.17 -24.36
N ILE A 126 -5.73 6.67 -23.12
CA ILE A 126 -6.42 5.95 -22.02
C ILE A 126 -7.82 5.50 -22.43
N LYS A 127 -8.60 6.38 -23.06
CA LYS A 127 -9.95 6.04 -23.52
C LYS A 127 -9.96 4.84 -24.47
N LYS A 128 -9.07 4.85 -25.47
CA LYS A 128 -8.96 3.79 -26.48
C LYS A 128 -8.38 2.48 -25.93
N LEU A 129 -7.47 2.57 -24.96
CA LEU A 129 -6.86 1.41 -24.33
C LEU A 129 -7.86 0.67 -23.44
N TYR A 130 -8.69 1.41 -22.70
CA TYR A 130 -9.56 0.85 -21.68
C TYR A 130 -11.05 1.10 -21.97
N PHE A 131 -11.52 2.34 -21.79
CA PHE A 131 -12.94 2.69 -21.76
C PHE A 131 -13.74 2.42 -23.05
N ASP A 132 -13.09 2.32 -24.20
CA ASP A 132 -13.74 1.97 -25.47
C ASP A 132 -13.89 0.45 -25.68
N LYS A 133 -13.19 -0.36 -24.88
CA LYS A 133 -13.10 -1.82 -25.06
C LYS A 133 -13.78 -2.60 -23.95
N MET A 134 -14.04 -1.98 -22.81
CA MET A 134 -14.59 -2.63 -21.62
C MET A 134 -15.47 -1.67 -20.82
N SER A 135 -16.23 -2.20 -19.88
CA SER A 135 -17.05 -1.36 -18.98
C SER A 135 -16.16 -0.40 -18.18
N ASP A 136 -16.75 0.69 -17.69
CA ASP A 136 -16.07 1.67 -16.85
C ASP A 136 -15.38 1.03 -15.63
N GLN A 137 -16.06 0.09 -14.96
CA GLN A 137 -15.49 -0.63 -13.82
C GLN A 137 -14.29 -1.48 -14.24
N ALA A 138 -14.43 -2.24 -15.33
CA ALA A 138 -13.37 -3.09 -15.85
C ALA A 138 -12.17 -2.26 -16.32
N ALA A 139 -12.41 -1.07 -16.89
CA ALA A 139 -11.37 -0.14 -17.31
C ALA A 139 -10.55 0.34 -16.11
N LEU A 140 -11.21 0.78 -15.04
CA LEU A 140 -10.52 1.18 -13.82
C LEU A 140 -9.75 0.01 -13.18
N GLN A 141 -10.37 -1.18 -13.15
CA GLN A 141 -9.71 -2.36 -12.60
C GLN A 141 -8.49 -2.78 -13.42
N GLN A 142 -8.55 -2.72 -14.74
CA GLN A 142 -7.43 -3.02 -15.62
C GLN A 142 -6.32 -1.98 -15.45
N MET A 143 -6.65 -0.69 -15.28
CA MET A 143 -5.66 0.34 -14.97
C MET A 143 -4.94 0.11 -13.62
N VAL A 144 -5.59 -0.51 -12.63
CA VAL A 144 -4.92 -0.98 -11.41
C VAL A 144 -3.91 -2.08 -11.76
N GLN A 145 -4.29 -3.09 -12.54
CA GLN A 145 -3.38 -4.17 -12.97
C GLN A 145 -2.19 -3.63 -13.79
N ASP A 146 -2.44 -2.63 -14.62
CA ASP A 146 -1.45 -1.94 -15.45
C ASP A 146 -0.66 -0.85 -14.69
N ARG A 147 -0.79 -0.86 -13.35
CA ARG A 147 0.10 -0.15 -12.42
C ARG A 147 0.00 1.37 -12.55
N PHE A 148 -1.15 1.88 -12.98
CA PHE A 148 -1.47 3.31 -12.87
C PHE A 148 -1.85 3.70 -11.44
N PHE A 149 -2.40 2.75 -10.69
CA PHE A 149 -2.82 2.91 -9.31
C PHE A 149 -2.35 1.70 -8.50
N GLY A 150 -2.02 1.92 -7.24
CA GLY A 150 -1.59 0.88 -6.33
C GLY A 150 -1.14 1.47 -5.01
N MET A 151 -0.70 0.61 -4.09
CA MET A 151 -0.27 1.03 -2.76
C MET A 151 1.06 0.35 -2.41
N ASP A 152 2.03 1.10 -1.87
CA ASP A 152 3.25 0.52 -1.30
C ASP A 152 3.09 0.19 0.19
N CYS A 153 4.12 -0.41 0.79
CA CYS A 153 4.11 -0.80 2.20
C CYS A 153 3.99 0.40 3.15
N ILE A 154 4.60 1.54 2.80
CA ILE A 154 4.54 2.77 3.61
C ILE A 154 3.13 3.35 3.52
N GLY A 155 2.57 3.40 2.31
CA GLY A 155 1.22 3.84 2.03
C GLY A 155 0.18 2.97 2.75
N PHE A 156 0.35 1.66 2.72
CA PHE A 156 -0.55 0.74 3.43
C PHE A 156 -0.58 1.03 4.93
N VAL A 157 0.57 1.03 5.59
CA VAL A 157 0.64 1.25 7.05
C VAL A 157 0.17 2.66 7.40
N ALA A 158 0.61 3.70 6.69
CA ALA A 158 0.19 5.07 6.98
C ALA A 158 -1.32 5.26 6.81
N ASN A 159 -1.93 4.66 5.78
CA ASN A 159 -3.36 4.80 5.56
C ASN A 159 -4.20 3.88 6.46
N PHE A 160 -3.66 2.75 6.92
CA PHE A 160 -4.27 1.99 8.01
C PHE A 160 -4.35 2.84 9.29
N LEU A 161 -3.26 3.54 9.65
CA LEU A 161 -3.25 4.45 10.79
C LEU A 161 -4.25 5.62 10.62
N ILE A 162 -4.45 6.09 9.39
CA ILE A 162 -5.48 7.11 9.13
C ILE A 162 -6.89 6.51 9.21
N TYR A 163 -7.08 5.30 8.69
CA TYR A 163 -8.36 4.59 8.67
C TYR A 163 -8.88 4.34 10.09
N THR A 164 -8.00 3.97 11.01
CA THR A 164 -8.30 3.73 12.42
C THR A 164 -8.44 5.00 13.27
N GLY A 165 -8.15 6.18 12.68
CA GLY A 165 -8.19 7.47 13.38
C GLY A 165 -6.95 7.77 14.22
N GLU A 166 -5.94 6.90 14.21
CA GLU A 166 -4.67 7.07 14.90
C GLU A 166 -3.85 8.23 14.33
N TRP A 167 -3.90 8.41 13.02
CA TRP A 167 -3.31 9.53 12.31
C TRP A 167 -4.41 10.38 11.66
N ASP A 168 -4.32 11.70 11.82
CA ASP A 168 -5.19 12.65 11.12
C ASP A 168 -4.80 12.85 9.64
N LYS A 169 -3.52 12.58 9.32
CA LYS A 169 -2.95 12.76 7.99
C LYS A 169 -1.72 11.88 7.76
N TYR A 170 -1.22 11.90 6.54
CA TYR A 170 0.01 11.20 6.17
C TYR A 170 1.25 11.89 6.75
N TYR A 171 2.02 11.18 7.59
CA TYR A 171 3.27 11.68 8.18
C TYR A 171 4.54 11.22 7.45
N GLY A 172 4.46 10.18 6.62
CA GLY A 172 5.53 9.69 5.75
C GLY A 172 6.84 9.33 6.45
N ASN A 173 7.15 8.03 6.53
CA ASN A 173 8.42 7.56 7.07
C ASN A 173 9.00 6.41 6.24
N VAL A 174 10.32 6.38 6.14
CA VAL A 174 11.01 5.20 5.60
C VAL A 174 11.01 4.08 6.64
N PRO A 175 10.82 2.80 6.25
CA PRO A 175 10.65 1.69 7.19
C PRO A 175 11.72 1.61 8.29
N LYS A 176 13.01 1.71 7.95
CA LYS A 176 14.11 1.68 8.92
C LYS A 176 14.04 2.72 10.06
N ASN A 177 13.23 3.78 9.92
CA ASN A 177 13.05 4.83 10.92
C ASN A 177 11.78 4.66 11.76
N TYR A 178 10.93 3.67 11.48
CA TYR A 178 9.73 3.39 12.29
C TYR A 178 10.05 3.17 13.78
N PRO A 179 11.13 2.46 14.16
CA PRO A 179 11.54 2.29 15.55
C PRO A 179 11.73 3.61 16.32
N GLU A 180 12.09 4.69 15.63
CA GLU A 180 12.37 5.99 16.25
C GLU A 180 11.18 6.95 16.20
N LYS A 181 10.30 6.78 15.20
CA LYS A 181 9.31 7.80 14.83
C LYS A 181 7.86 7.35 14.96
N VAL A 182 7.59 6.05 14.94
CA VAL A 182 6.22 5.51 14.84
C VAL A 182 5.93 4.51 15.97
N ALA A 183 6.79 3.51 16.14
CA ALA A 183 6.63 2.40 17.07
C ALA A 183 7.92 2.22 17.88
N LYS A 184 7.97 2.75 19.09
CA LYS A 184 9.22 2.93 19.87
C LYS A 184 9.48 1.83 20.89
N ILE A 185 8.50 0.97 21.16
CA ILE A 185 8.64 -0.13 22.11
C ILE A 185 9.21 -1.31 21.34
N ASN A 186 10.41 -1.76 21.70
CA ASN A 186 11.04 -2.93 21.08
C ASN A 186 10.42 -4.22 21.65
N ILE A 187 10.13 -5.19 20.79
CA ILE A 187 9.61 -6.51 21.19
C ILE A 187 10.73 -7.54 20.99
N ASP A 188 11.31 -8.02 22.09
CA ASP A 188 12.47 -8.94 22.08
C ASP A 188 12.10 -10.40 22.39
N ASP A 189 10.93 -10.62 22.98
CA ASP A 189 10.40 -11.94 23.30
C ASP A 189 9.28 -12.33 22.35
N ILE A 190 9.29 -13.57 21.88
CA ILE A 190 8.23 -14.13 21.03
C ILE A 190 6.88 -14.13 21.75
N ASN A 191 6.88 -14.27 23.08
CA ASN A 191 5.68 -14.26 23.92
C ASN A 191 5.07 -12.86 24.07
N GLU A 192 5.81 -11.81 23.73
CA GLU A 192 5.34 -10.43 23.82
C GLU A 192 4.73 -9.92 22.52
N VAL A 193 4.82 -10.68 21.42
CA VAL A 193 4.24 -10.31 20.13
C VAL A 193 2.72 -10.26 20.23
N LYS A 194 2.12 -9.19 19.72
CA LYS A 194 0.67 -8.94 19.75
C LYS A 194 0.16 -8.43 18.39
N PRO A 195 -1.16 -8.48 18.15
CA PRO A 195 -1.78 -7.71 17.08
C PRO A 195 -1.32 -6.25 17.08
N LEU A 196 -1.25 -5.65 15.89
CA LEU A 196 -0.82 -4.29 15.62
C LEU A 196 0.67 -4.00 15.82
N ASP A 197 1.47 -5.00 16.21
CA ASP A 197 2.92 -4.86 16.21
C ASP A 197 3.44 -4.66 14.78
N PHE A 198 4.41 -3.76 14.64
CA PHE A 198 5.04 -3.42 13.38
C PHE A 198 6.21 -4.37 13.13
N MET A 199 6.15 -5.09 12.01
CA MET A 199 7.25 -5.91 11.51
C MET A 199 8.09 -5.04 10.57
N VAL A 200 9.34 -4.73 10.95
CA VAL A 200 10.16 -3.71 10.28
C VAL A 200 11.44 -4.30 9.70
N TRP A 201 11.54 -4.27 8.36
CA TRP A 201 12.77 -4.48 7.60
C TRP A 201 13.39 -3.13 7.24
N ASN A 202 14.65 -3.13 6.78
CA ASN A 202 15.32 -1.89 6.33
C ASN A 202 14.52 -1.15 5.21
N GLY A 203 13.87 -1.91 4.32
CA GLY A 203 13.13 -1.39 3.16
C GLY A 203 11.65 -1.73 3.11
N HIS A 204 11.10 -2.38 4.13
CA HIS A 204 9.71 -2.84 4.14
C HIS A 204 9.11 -2.76 5.54
N VAL A 205 7.79 -2.60 5.60
CA VAL A 205 7.03 -2.60 6.85
C VAL A 205 5.73 -3.37 6.64
N ALA A 206 5.34 -4.13 7.66
CA ALA A 206 4.08 -4.86 7.75
C ALA A 206 3.53 -4.76 9.17
N LEU A 207 2.32 -5.24 9.38
CA LEU A 207 1.68 -5.31 10.70
C LEU A 207 1.34 -6.77 11.02
N VAL A 208 1.53 -7.14 12.28
CA VAL A 208 0.92 -8.34 12.85
C VAL A 208 -0.58 -8.09 12.91
N ASP A 209 -1.33 -8.98 12.28
CA ASP A 209 -2.79 -8.91 12.27
C ASP A 209 -3.37 -9.68 13.46
N TRP A 210 -2.98 -10.93 13.61
CA TRP A 210 -3.44 -11.80 14.69
C TRP A 210 -2.31 -12.69 15.21
N VAL A 211 -2.40 -13.13 16.47
CA VAL A 211 -1.48 -14.11 17.07
C VAL A 211 -2.30 -15.33 17.48
N TRP A 212 -2.07 -16.46 16.82
CA TRP A 212 -2.84 -17.69 17.05
C TRP A 212 -2.33 -18.45 18.27
N ASP A 213 -1.02 -18.72 18.30
CA ASP A 213 -0.37 -19.49 19.34
C ASP A 213 1.13 -19.22 19.39
N VAL A 214 1.70 -19.31 20.59
CA VAL A 214 3.15 -19.45 20.78
C VAL A 214 3.47 -20.94 20.70
N MET A 215 4.20 -21.32 19.66
CA MET A 215 4.52 -22.72 19.39
C MET A 215 5.65 -23.23 20.31
N ASP A 216 6.61 -22.37 20.65
CA ASP A 216 7.69 -22.60 21.61
C ASP A 216 8.40 -21.28 22.01
N ASP A 217 9.52 -21.36 22.74
CA ASP A 217 10.32 -20.22 23.23
C ASP A 217 10.94 -19.33 22.14
N LYS A 218 10.81 -19.70 20.86
CA LYS A 218 11.37 -18.98 19.72
C LYS A 218 10.39 -18.77 18.58
N ARG A 219 9.22 -19.42 18.59
CA ARG A 219 8.29 -19.42 17.46
C ARG A 219 6.86 -19.12 17.89
N ALA A 220 6.20 -18.30 17.08
CA ALA A 220 4.76 -18.05 17.16
C ALA A 220 4.13 -18.17 15.79
N ARG A 221 2.85 -18.49 15.76
CA ARG A 221 2.03 -18.47 14.56
C ARG A 221 1.19 -17.20 14.56
N ILE A 222 1.32 -16.43 13.50
CA ILE A 222 0.64 -15.15 13.36
C ILE A 222 -0.05 -15.06 12.01
N ASP A 223 -1.02 -14.15 11.91
CA ASP A 223 -1.40 -13.57 10.63
C ASP A 223 -0.69 -12.22 10.51
N MET A 224 -0.33 -11.85 9.28
CA MET A 224 0.28 -10.54 9.02
C MET A 224 -0.36 -9.90 7.80
N CYS A 225 -0.51 -8.58 7.82
CA CYS A 225 -0.96 -7.82 6.66
C CYS A 225 0.12 -6.82 6.21
N GLN A 226 0.23 -6.67 4.89
CA GLN A 226 1.28 -5.89 4.26
C GLN A 226 0.82 -5.39 2.89
N SER A 227 1.62 -4.49 2.29
CA SER A 227 1.55 -4.26 0.85
C SER A 227 2.89 -4.52 0.16
N SER A 228 2.93 -5.51 -0.74
CA SER A 228 4.13 -5.95 -1.47
C SER A 228 3.76 -6.83 -2.66
N SER A 229 4.56 -6.87 -3.75
CA SER A 229 4.45 -7.75 -4.95
C SER A 229 3.11 -7.81 -5.73
N GLY A 230 1.96 -7.81 -5.07
CA GLY A 230 0.60 -7.73 -5.59
C GLY A 230 -0.26 -6.67 -4.90
N GLY A 231 0.26 -5.94 -3.90
CA GLY A 231 -0.45 -4.83 -3.24
C GLY A 231 -0.83 -5.17 -1.80
N PRO A 232 -1.82 -4.49 -1.21
CA PRO A 232 -2.39 -4.81 0.09
C PRO A 232 -2.92 -6.25 0.13
N GLN A 233 -2.48 -7.02 1.12
CA GLN A 233 -2.84 -8.42 1.32
C GLN A 233 -2.56 -8.86 2.75
N CYS A 234 -3.13 -10.00 3.14
CA CYS A 234 -2.76 -10.70 4.37
C CYS A 234 -2.18 -12.07 4.05
N ASN A 235 -1.28 -12.52 4.91
CA ASN A 235 -0.65 -13.83 4.88
C ASN A 235 -1.02 -14.51 6.19
N GLU A 236 -1.76 -15.62 6.09
CA GLU A 236 -2.29 -16.35 7.22
C GLU A 236 -1.32 -17.43 7.70
N TYR A 237 -1.37 -17.75 8.99
CA TYR A 237 -0.59 -18.82 9.63
C TYR A 237 0.91 -18.75 9.34
N VAL A 238 1.45 -17.54 9.33
CA VAL A 238 2.87 -17.25 9.19
C VAL A 238 3.61 -17.73 10.44
N THR A 239 4.60 -18.61 10.25
CA THR A 239 5.51 -18.99 11.33
C THR A 239 6.56 -17.89 11.50
N LEU A 240 6.41 -17.11 12.56
CA LEU A 240 7.38 -16.13 13.02
C LEU A 240 8.42 -16.84 13.89
N ARG A 241 9.71 -16.58 13.66
CA ARG A 241 10.81 -17.17 14.43
C ARG A 241 11.85 -16.14 14.86
N ARG A 242 12.21 -16.16 16.14
CA ARG A 242 13.38 -15.46 16.69
C ARG A 242 14.68 -16.15 16.28
N THR A 243 15.64 -15.41 15.74
CA THR A 243 16.90 -15.98 15.21
C THR A 243 18.08 -15.93 16.20
N GLY A 244 17.96 -15.13 17.27
CA GLY A 244 19.06 -14.86 18.22
C GLY A 244 20.02 -13.76 17.75
N GLY A 245 19.82 -13.22 16.55
CA GLY A 245 20.56 -12.08 16.02
C GLY A 245 20.11 -10.74 16.61
N LYS A 246 20.81 -9.68 16.21
CA LYS A 246 20.49 -8.29 16.52
C LYS A 246 20.18 -7.55 15.22
N GLY A 247 18.99 -7.00 15.11
CA GLY A 247 18.51 -6.29 13.94
C GLY A 247 18.61 -4.78 14.07
N LEU A 248 17.65 -4.08 13.45
CA LEU A 248 17.56 -2.62 13.49
C LEU A 248 17.58 -2.10 14.93
N LYS A 249 18.41 -1.08 15.18
CA LYS A 249 18.52 -0.40 16.48
C LYS A 249 18.83 -1.33 17.66
N GLY A 250 19.45 -2.48 17.40
CA GLY A 250 19.80 -3.45 18.44
C GLY A 250 18.62 -4.27 18.97
N GLY A 251 17.45 -4.18 18.34
CA GLY A 251 16.30 -5.03 18.63
C GLY A 251 16.55 -6.49 18.26
N CYS A 252 15.78 -7.40 18.84
CA CYS A 252 15.88 -8.81 18.54
C CYS A 252 15.51 -9.09 17.08
N GLU A 253 16.28 -9.95 16.45
CA GLU A 253 16.06 -10.33 15.07
C GLU A 253 15.06 -11.49 14.95
N PHE A 254 14.11 -11.31 14.04
CA PHE A 254 13.10 -12.29 13.65
C PHE A 254 13.18 -12.59 12.15
N THR A 255 12.63 -13.73 11.77
CA THR A 255 12.44 -14.17 10.38
C THR A 255 11.10 -14.90 10.23
N ILE A 256 10.69 -15.14 9.00
CA ILE A 256 9.49 -15.90 8.64
C ILE A 256 9.90 -17.20 7.95
N ASP A 257 9.28 -18.32 8.36
CA ASP A 257 9.53 -19.65 7.78
C ASP A 257 8.33 -20.24 7.00
N GLY A 258 7.19 -19.54 6.92
CA GLY A 258 5.98 -20.04 6.26
C GLY A 258 4.85 -19.02 6.15
N GLY A 259 3.66 -19.49 5.76
CA GLY A 259 2.43 -18.70 5.63
C GLY A 259 1.68 -18.95 4.32
N THR A 260 0.40 -18.61 4.29
CA THR A 260 -0.48 -18.79 3.13
C THR A 260 -1.25 -17.50 2.78
N PRO A 261 -1.09 -16.95 1.57
CA PRO A 261 -0.01 -17.24 0.64
C PRO A 261 1.36 -16.96 1.28
N TYR A 262 2.44 -17.49 0.71
CA TYR A 262 3.78 -17.27 1.27
C TYR A 262 4.14 -15.76 1.26
N PRO A 263 4.60 -15.17 2.38
CA PRO A 263 4.99 -13.76 2.42
C PRO A 263 6.08 -13.44 1.38
N PRO A 264 5.84 -12.50 0.46
CA PRO A 264 6.77 -12.24 -0.64
C PRO A 264 8.06 -11.53 -0.19
N VAL A 265 8.03 -10.81 0.94
CA VAL A 265 9.21 -10.17 1.52
C VAL A 265 9.93 -11.15 2.43
N ARG A 266 11.21 -11.38 2.14
CA ARG A 266 12.08 -12.32 2.86
C ARG A 266 13.16 -11.58 3.65
N GLY A 267 13.84 -12.33 4.50
CA GLY A 267 14.98 -11.86 5.28
C GLY A 267 14.58 -11.40 6.67
N HIS A 268 15.55 -10.84 7.36
CA HIS A 268 15.49 -10.55 8.78
C HIS A 268 14.85 -9.19 9.08
N PHE A 269 14.12 -9.12 10.18
CA PHE A 269 13.43 -7.92 10.66
C PHE A 269 13.42 -7.85 12.18
N THR A 270 12.91 -6.73 12.68
CA THR A 270 12.67 -6.47 14.10
C THR A 270 11.20 -6.13 14.31
N ILE A 271 10.65 -6.41 15.50
CA ILE A 271 9.25 -6.13 15.83
C ILE A 271 9.18 -4.96 16.82
N TRP A 272 8.27 -4.02 16.56
CA TRP A 272 8.12 -2.81 17.34
C TRP A 272 6.65 -2.49 17.60
N ARG A 273 6.34 -1.99 18.80
CA ARG A 273 5.01 -1.55 19.18
C ARG A 273 4.92 -0.04 19.33
N ARG A 274 3.78 0.50 18.91
CA ARG A 274 3.40 1.89 19.14
C ARG A 274 2.76 2.02 20.53
N GLU A 275 3.17 3.04 21.28
CA GLU A 275 2.51 3.39 22.55
C GLU A 275 1.03 3.73 22.29
N GLY A 276 0.13 3.13 23.08
CA GLY A 276 -1.30 3.40 22.99
C GLY A 276 -2.12 2.46 22.10
N PHE A 277 -1.46 1.61 21.32
CA PHE A 277 -2.15 0.51 20.63
C PHE A 277 -2.55 -0.56 21.65
N TRP A 278 -3.85 -0.75 21.85
CA TRP A 278 -4.37 -1.84 22.69
C TRP A 278 -5.54 -2.54 22.00
N TYR A 279 -5.43 -3.87 21.96
CA TYR A 279 -6.48 -4.87 21.69
C TYR A 279 -6.29 -5.99 22.73
#